data_AF-A0A2W5NUY2-F1
#
_entry.id   AF-A0A2W5NUY2-F1
#
_cell.length_a   1.000
_cell.length_b   1.000
_cell.length_c   1.000
_cell.angle_alpha   90.00
_cell.angle_beta   90.00
_cell.angle_gamma   90.00
#
_symmetry.space_group_name_H-M   'P 1'
#
loop_
_entity.id
_entity.type
_entity.pdbx_description
1 polymer ?
#
loop_
_entity_poly.entity_id
_entity_poly.type
_entity_poly.pdbx_seq_one_letter_code
_entity_poly.pdbx_strand_id
1 'polypeptide(L)'
;MAVTARTLAGTLGAYGLTAQITVVLSLVLALAGMDRAEAVVAATLASFAVFAAISMAIFHARSAGRAWLWLAGAAAPLSLLQWVLSPL
;
A
#
# COMPACT_ATOMS: atom_id res chain seq x y z
N MET A 1 -8.91 -24.19 -1.47
CA MET A 1 -7.77 -23.48 -0.85
C MET A 1 -7.26 -22.29 -1.68
N ALA A 2 -7.25 -22.33 -3.02
CA ALA A 2 -6.78 -21.21 -3.83
C ALA A 2 -7.64 -19.93 -3.74
N VAL A 3 -8.97 -20.05 -3.62
CA VAL A 3 -9.89 -18.90 -3.52
C VAL A 3 -9.68 -18.14 -2.21
N THR A 4 -9.66 -18.84 -1.07
CA THR A 4 -9.43 -18.22 0.25
C THR A 4 -8.11 -17.45 0.30
N ALA A 5 -7.02 -18.02 -0.22
CA ALA A 5 -5.71 -17.35 -0.27
C ALA A 5 -5.73 -16.07 -1.13
N ARG A 6 -6.54 -16.05 -2.20
CA ARG A 6 -6.70 -14.90 -3.10
C ARG A 6 -7.59 -13.82 -2.50
N THR A 7 -8.66 -14.22 -1.82
CA THR A 7 -9.51 -13.30 -1.06
C THR A 7 -8.70 -12.61 0.03
N LEU A 8 -7.92 -13.36 0.81
CA LEU A 8 -7.03 -12.79 1.83
C LEU A 8 -5.97 -11.85 1.24
N ALA A 9 -5.37 -12.22 0.10
CA ALA A 9 -4.44 -11.33 -0.61
C ALA A 9 -5.14 -10.02 -1.05
N GLY A 10 -6.32 -10.14 -1.67
CA GLY A 10 -7.07 -9.01 -2.21
C GLY A 10 -7.69 -8.12 -1.13
N THR A 11 -7.84 -8.61 0.10
CA THR A 11 -8.35 -7.82 1.23
C THR A 11 -7.21 -7.40 2.15
N LEU A 12 -6.74 -8.29 3.02
CA LEU A 12 -5.73 -8.01 4.04
C LEU A 12 -4.37 -7.64 3.43
N GLY A 13 -3.95 -8.35 2.38
CA GLY A 13 -2.70 -8.05 1.69
C GLY A 13 -2.72 -6.69 1.00
N ALA A 14 -3.79 -6.41 0.25
CA ALA A 14 -4.00 -5.12 -0.40
C ALA A 14 -4.12 -3.98 0.61
N TYR A 15 -4.80 -4.20 1.72
CA TYR A 15 -4.98 -3.22 2.79
C TYR A 15 -3.63 -2.88 3.45
N GLY A 16 -2.85 -3.91 3.81
CA GLY A 16 -1.53 -3.72 4.41
C GLY A 16 -0.59 -2.92 3.50
N LEU A 17 -0.56 -3.24 2.21
CA LEU A 17 0.25 -2.50 1.23
C LEU A 17 -0.26 -1.07 1.05
N THR A 18 -1.58 -0.87 0.99
CA THR A 18 -2.17 0.47 0.89
C THR A 18 -1.82 1.31 2.10
N ALA A 19 -1.94 0.76 3.31
CA ALA A 19 -1.60 1.48 4.53
C ALA A 19 -0.14 1.96 4.53
N GLN A 20 0.79 1.09 4.11
CA GLN A 20 2.20 1.46 3.93
C GLN A 20 2.38 2.60 2.91
N ILE A 21 1.72 2.51 1.75
CA ILE A 21 1.74 3.57 0.74
C ILE A 21 1.19 4.88 1.29
N THR A 22 0.10 4.84 2.04
CA THR A 22 -0.52 6.03 2.65
C THR A 22 0.43 6.72 3.62
N VAL A 23 1.15 5.96 4.44
CA VAL A 23 2.16 6.50 5.37
C VAL A 23 3.29 7.17 4.60
N VAL A 24 3.89 6.47 3.64
CA VAL A 24 4.98 7.00 2.82
C VAL A 24 4.53 8.26 2.08
N LEU A 25 3.34 8.24 1.48
CA LEU A 25 2.80 9.36 0.73
C LEU A 25 2.54 10.57 1.64
N SER A 26 2.03 10.36 2.85
CA SER A 26 1.86 11.43 3.85
C SER A 26 3.19 12.09 4.19
N LEU A 27 4.24 11.29 4.41
CA LEU A 27 5.58 11.79 4.70
C LEU A 27 6.18 12.56 3.51
N VAL A 28 6.06 12.02 2.30
CA VAL A 28 6.56 12.66 1.08
C VAL A 28 5.84 14.00 0.83
N LEU A 29 4.53 14.06 0.99
CA LEU A 29 3.75 15.29 0.83
C LEU A 29 4.12 16.33 1.88
N ALA A 30 4.29 15.93 3.14
CA ALA A 30 4.77 16.82 4.19
C ALA A 30 6.18 17.36 3.90
N LEU A 31 7.09 16.51 3.38
CA LEU A 31 8.43 16.93 2.96
C LEU A 31 8.42 17.85 1.74
N ALA A 32 7.40 17.76 0.88
CA ALA A 32 7.19 18.67 -0.24
C ALA A 32 6.68 20.06 0.19
N GLY A 33 6.55 20.32 1.49
CA GLY A 33 6.15 21.61 2.05
C GLY A 33 4.66 21.74 2.37
N MET A 34 3.90 20.64 2.27
CA MET A 34 2.49 20.61 2.68
C MET A 34 2.36 20.54 4.21
N ASP A 35 1.31 21.13 4.78
CA ASP A 35 1.00 20.93 6.19
C ASP A 35 0.76 19.44 6.49
N ARG A 36 1.15 18.99 7.69
CA ARG A 36 1.03 17.57 8.07
C ARG A 36 -0.41 17.08 8.06
N ALA A 37 -1.37 17.90 8.48
CA ALA A 37 -2.77 17.51 8.49
C ALA A 37 -3.30 17.39 7.06
N GLU A 38 -2.99 18.36 6.19
CA GLU A 38 -3.36 18.31 4.78
C GLU A 38 -2.74 17.12 4.05
N ALA A 39 -1.46 16.83 4.31
CA ALA A 39 -0.74 15.71 3.73
C ALA A 39 -1.38 14.36 4.08
N VAL A 40 -1.77 14.17 5.35
CA VAL A 40 -2.46 12.95 5.81
C VAL A 40 -3.84 12.84 5.17
N VAL A 41 -4.60 13.93 5.09
CA VAL A 41 -5.92 13.93 4.46
C VAL A 41 -5.81 13.59 2.97
N ALA A 42 -4.90 14.23 2.24
CA ALA A 42 -4.66 13.96 0.83
C ALA A 42 -4.23 12.51 0.58
N ALA A 43 -3.30 11.99 1.39
CA ALA A 43 -2.86 10.60 1.31
C ALA A 43 -4.00 9.61 1.63
N THR A 44 -4.83 9.93 2.62
CA THR A 44 -6.00 9.11 2.99
C THR A 44 -7.01 9.05 1.84
N LEU A 45 -7.30 10.18 1.19
CA LEU A 45 -8.16 10.21 0.00
C LEU A 45 -7.57 9.38 -1.14
N ALA A 46 -6.27 9.52 -1.40
CA ALA A 46 -5.57 8.72 -2.41
C ALA A 46 -5.59 7.21 -2.10
N SER A 47 -5.60 6.85 -0.81
CA SER A 47 -5.59 5.45 -0.35
C SER A 47 -6.75 4.62 -0.89
N PHE A 48 -7.94 5.22 -1.08
CA PHE A 48 -9.09 4.51 -1.65
C PHE A 48 -8.84 4.05 -3.10
N ALA A 49 -8.29 4.95 -3.92
CA ALA A 49 -7.94 4.64 -5.30
C ALA A 49 -6.81 3.60 -5.36
N VAL A 50 -5.79 3.75 -4.51
CA VAL A 50 -4.66 2.81 -4.40
C VAL A 50 -5.13 1.42 -3.97
N PHE A 51 -5.96 1.32 -2.94
CA PHE A 51 -6.53 0.05 -2.47
C PHE A 51 -7.32 -0.65 -3.57
N ALA A 52 -8.19 0.09 -4.27
CA ALA A 52 -8.98 -0.44 -5.37
C ALA A 52 -8.08 -0.98 -6.48
N ALA A 53 -7.06 -0.23 -6.90
CA ALA A 53 -6.12 -0.64 -7.93
C ALA A 53 -5.34 -1.91 -7.54
N ILE A 54 -4.82 -1.97 -6.31
CA ILE A 54 -4.09 -3.15 -5.80
C ILE A 54 -5.02 -4.36 -5.74
N SER A 55 -6.24 -4.17 -5.23
CA SER A 55 -7.25 -5.24 -5.14
C SER A 55 -7.58 -5.80 -6.52
N MET A 56 -7.86 -4.93 -7.49
CA MET A 56 -8.12 -5.32 -8.89
C MET A 56 -6.94 -6.09 -9.49
N ALA A 57 -5.70 -5.63 -9.28
CA ALA A 57 -4.50 -6.30 -9.77
C ALA A 57 -4.34 -7.71 -9.20
N ILE A 58 -4.63 -7.91 -7.91
CA ILE A 58 -4.59 -9.22 -7.25
C ILE A 58 -5.66 -10.16 -7.81
N PHE A 59 -6.88 -9.64 -8.00
CA PHE A 59 -7.95 -10.41 -8.63
C PHE A 59 -7.69 -10.69 -10.12
N HIS A 60 -6.84 -9.91 -10.80
CA HIS A 60 -6.42 -10.19 -12.17
C HIS A 60 -5.27 -11.23 -12.26
N ALA A 61 -4.39 -11.31 -11.25
CA ALA A 61 -3.20 -12.15 -11.30
C ALA A 61 -3.50 -13.66 -11.43
N ARG A 62 -2.99 -14.37 -12.44
CA ARG A 62 -3.37 -15.78 -12.69
C ARG A 62 -3.04 -16.78 -11.57
N SER A 63 -2.18 -16.44 -10.61
CA SER A 63 -1.81 -17.33 -9.50
C SER A 63 -1.78 -16.60 -8.16
N ALA A 64 -2.37 -17.20 -7.12
CA ALA A 64 -2.36 -16.66 -5.76
C ALA A 64 -0.94 -16.46 -5.20
N GLY A 65 -0.01 -17.38 -5.50
CA GLY A 65 1.39 -17.26 -5.07
C GLY A 65 2.11 -16.04 -5.67
N ARG A 66 1.94 -15.75 -6.97
CA ARG A 66 2.51 -14.54 -7.58
C ARG A 66 1.91 -13.25 -7.00
N ALA A 67 0.63 -13.26 -6.61
CA ALA A 67 0.01 -12.10 -5.98
C ALA A 67 0.65 -11.79 -4.61
N TRP A 68 0.88 -12.81 -3.79
CA TRP A 68 1.58 -12.66 -2.51
C TRP A 68 3.05 -12.24 -2.68
N LEU A 69 3.76 -12.81 -3.66
CA LEU A 69 5.13 -12.39 -3.98
C LEU A 69 5.18 -10.92 -4.41
N TRP A 70 4.22 -10.48 -5.22
CA TRP A 70 4.10 -9.07 -5.62
C TRP A 70 3.83 -8.16 -4.42
N LEU A 71 2.88 -8.53 -3.55
CA LEU A 71 2.58 -7.79 -2.34
C LEU A 71 3.79 -7.67 -1.41
N ALA A 72 4.46 -8.79 -1.12
CA ALA A 72 5.64 -8.80 -0.26
C ALA A 72 6.81 -8.03 -0.89
N GLY A 73 7.02 -8.22 -2.20
CA GLY A 73 8.06 -7.53 -2.97
C GLY A 73 7.84 -6.02 -3.07
N ALA A 74 6.59 -5.55 -3.11
CA ALA A 74 6.26 -4.13 -3.08
C ALA A 74 6.32 -3.55 -1.66
N ALA A 75 5.94 -4.34 -0.65
CA ALA A 75 5.99 -3.90 0.75
C ALA A 75 7.44 -3.64 1.20
N ALA A 76 8.39 -4.52 0.87
CA ALA A 76 9.78 -4.41 1.31
C ALA A 76 10.45 -3.04 1.00
N PRO A 77 10.46 -2.53 -0.24
CA PRO A 77 11.05 -1.22 -0.54
C PRO A 77 10.27 -0.07 0.09
N LEU A 78 8.94 -0.19 0.24
CA LEU A 78 8.12 0.82 0.91
C LEU A 78 8.42 0.90 2.40
N SER A 79 8.65 -0.24 3.06
CA SER A 79 9.05 -0.28 4.46
C SER A 79 10.42 0.34 4.67
N LEU A 80 11.37 0.08 3.75
CA LEU A 80 12.68 0.74 3.77
C LEU A 80 12.55 2.25 3.58
N LEU A 81 11.74 2.69 2.62
CA LEU A 81 11.49 4.11 2.37
C LEU A 81 10.82 4.78 3.57
N GLN A 82 9.80 4.16 4.16
CA GLN A 82 9.17 4.64 5.39
C GLN A 82 10.19 4.83 6.51
N TRP A 83 11.08 3.85 6.72
CA TRP A 83 12.10 3.91 7.76
C TRP A 83 13.09 5.07 7.54
N VAL A 84 13.48 5.34 6.29
CA VAL A 84 14.36 6.47 5.96
C VAL A 84 13.65 7.82 6.15
N LEU A 85 12.35 7.89 5.85
CA LEU A 85 11.56 9.12 5.93
C LEU A 85 10.99 9.40 7.33
N SER A 86 10.90 8.40 8.20
CA SER A 86 10.37 8.59 9.54
C SER A 86 11.30 9.46 10.38
N PRO A 87 10.82 10.59 10.94
CA PRO A 87 11.60 11.36 11.89
C PRO A 87 11.79 10.50 13.14
N LEU A 88 13.04 10.12 13.44
CA LEU A 88 13.42 9.43 14.68
C LEU A 88 13.15 10.32 15.90
#